data_AF-A0A1F9GIL8-F1
#
_entry.id   AF-A0A1F9GIL8-F1
#
_cell.length_a   1.000
_cell.length_b   1.000
_cell.length_c   1.000
_cell.angle_alpha   90.00
_cell.angle_beta   90.00
_cell.angle_gamma   90.00
#
_symmetry.space_group_name_H-M   'P 1'
#
loop_
_entity.id
_entity.type
_entity.pdbx_description
1 polymer ?
#
loop_
_entity_poly.entity_id
_entity_poly.type
_entity_poly.pdbx_seq_one_letter_code
_entity_poly.pdbx_strand_id
1 'polypeptide(L)'
;MAYTNIKPKEAYQRTKEGYTYLDVRTVEEFQAGHAKGAVNVPIILKTPAGREQNPNFLTVVQEKFPKGTKLVIGCHSGGRSGMACQVLQPLGYEVFNIAGGFGGGVDSETGETIKGWKEEGLPVE
;
A
#
# COMPACT_ATOMS: atom_id res chain seq x y z
N MET A 1 -4.21 3.65 17.42
CA MET A 1 -3.67 4.00 16.08
C MET A 1 -4.85 4.09 15.11
N ALA A 2 -4.77 4.97 14.12
CA ALA A 2 -5.86 5.25 13.18
C ALA A 2 -6.16 4.07 12.21
N TYR A 3 -5.19 3.18 11.99
CA TYR A 3 -5.30 2.01 11.13
C TYR A 3 -4.51 0.84 11.74
N THR A 4 -4.68 -0.36 11.19
CA THR A 4 -3.98 -1.57 11.62
C THR A 4 -2.88 -1.95 10.65
N ASN A 5 -1.72 -2.33 11.20
CA ASN A 5 -0.60 -2.92 10.47
C ASN A 5 -0.79 -4.43 10.36
N ILE A 6 -0.70 -4.97 9.15
CA ILE A 6 -0.80 -6.42 8.87
C ILE A 6 0.41 -6.89 8.06
N LYS A 7 0.81 -8.15 8.23
CA LYS A 7 1.93 -8.74 7.48
C LYS A 7 1.51 -9.05 6.03
N PRO A 8 2.44 -9.18 5.06
CA PRO A 8 2.09 -9.39 3.66
C PRO A 8 1.24 -10.65 3.40
N LYS A 9 1.51 -11.74 4.14
CA LYS A 9 0.69 -12.96 4.08
C LYS A 9 -0.75 -12.74 4.50
N GLU A 10 -0.98 -11.93 5.53
CA GLU A 10 -2.33 -11.59 5.99
C GLU A 10 -3.02 -10.68 4.98
N ALA A 11 -2.30 -9.69 4.45
CA ALA A 11 -2.80 -8.84 3.38
C ALA A 11 -3.24 -9.67 2.15
N TYR A 12 -2.51 -10.72 1.81
CA TYR A 12 -2.91 -11.65 0.75
C TYR A 12 -4.16 -12.48 1.09
N GLN A 13 -4.41 -12.83 2.35
CA GLN A 13 -5.70 -13.45 2.70
C GLN A 13 -6.83 -12.44 2.56
N ARG A 14 -6.62 -11.19 3.00
CA ARG A 14 -7.61 -10.12 2.82
C ARG A 14 -7.94 -9.89 1.34
N THR A 15 -6.97 -9.95 0.44
CA THR A 15 -7.30 -9.81 -0.99
C THR A 15 -8.22 -10.91 -1.51
N LYS A 16 -8.19 -12.11 -0.93
CA LYS A 16 -9.15 -13.19 -1.23
C LYS A 16 -10.52 -12.97 -0.60
N GLU A 17 -10.59 -12.22 0.51
CA GLU A 17 -11.83 -11.80 1.17
C GLU A 17 -12.49 -10.58 0.48
N GLY A 18 -11.96 -10.13 -0.66
CA GLY A 18 -12.50 -9.02 -1.44
C GLY A 18 -11.87 -7.66 -1.15
N TYR A 19 -10.75 -7.60 -0.42
CA TYR A 19 -9.98 -6.36 -0.28
C TYR A 19 -9.20 -6.09 -1.57
N THR A 20 -9.11 -4.82 -1.95
CA THR A 20 -8.26 -4.43 -3.09
C THR A 20 -6.88 -4.02 -2.59
N TYR A 21 -5.84 -4.50 -3.27
CA TYR A 21 -4.48 -4.04 -3.01
C TYR A 21 -4.24 -2.69 -3.68
N LEU A 22 -4.01 -1.65 -2.88
CA LEU A 22 -3.61 -0.33 -3.33
C LEU A 22 -2.09 -0.17 -3.18
N ASP A 23 -1.39 -0.11 -4.30
CA ASP A 23 0.05 0.12 -4.33
C ASP A 23 0.33 1.63 -4.44
N VAL A 24 0.95 2.21 -3.42
CA VAL A 24 1.26 3.65 -3.37
C VAL A 24 2.70 3.97 -3.74
N ARG A 25 3.45 3.00 -4.28
CA ARG A 25 4.78 3.22 -4.85
C ARG A 25 4.70 4.04 -6.14
N THR A 26 5.86 4.49 -6.59
CA THR A 26 5.98 5.14 -7.90
C THR A 26 5.56 4.19 -9.03
N VAL A 27 5.17 4.76 -10.18
CA VAL A 27 4.74 3.97 -11.35
C VAL A 27 5.86 3.05 -11.81
N GLU A 28 7.11 3.52 -11.76
CA GLU A 28 8.29 2.74 -12.14
C GLU A 28 8.53 1.55 -11.20
N GLU A 29 8.35 1.74 -9.89
CA GLU A 29 8.43 0.64 -8.91
C GLU A 29 7.34 -0.41 -9.14
N PHE A 30 6.14 0.02 -9.55
CA PHE A 30 5.02 -0.87 -9.83
C PHE A 30 5.24 -1.66 -11.13
N GLN A 31 5.69 -1.00 -12.20
CA GLN A 31 6.00 -1.63 -13.49
C GLN A 31 7.17 -2.62 -13.41
N ALA A 32 8.12 -2.42 -12.49
CA ALA A 32 9.19 -3.36 -12.24
C ALA A 32 8.74 -4.65 -11.53
N GLY A 33 7.49 -4.68 -11.04
CA GLY A 33 6.88 -5.83 -10.38
C GLY A 33 5.97 -5.38 -9.24
N HIS A 34 4.77 -5.95 -9.19
CA HIS A 34 3.76 -5.60 -8.19
C HIS A 34 2.94 -6.81 -7.76
N ALA A 35 2.18 -6.65 -6.68
CA ALA A 35 1.25 -7.69 -6.23
C ALA A 35 0.17 -7.92 -7.30
N LYS A 36 -0.17 -9.18 -7.56
CA LYS A 36 -1.16 -9.54 -8.58
C LYS A 36 -2.51 -8.87 -8.30
N GLY A 37 -3.08 -8.20 -9.31
CA GLY A 37 -4.35 -7.47 -9.19
C GLY A 37 -4.28 -6.19 -8.36
N ALA A 38 -3.07 -5.72 -8.04
CA ALA A 38 -2.90 -4.43 -7.37
C ALA A 38 -3.23 -3.26 -8.29
N VAL A 39 -3.76 -2.20 -7.70
CA VAL A 39 -4.01 -0.93 -8.37
C VAL A 39 -2.98 0.07 -7.90
N ASN A 40 -2.22 0.65 -8.84
CA ASN A 40 -1.24 1.67 -8.50
C ASN A 40 -1.87 3.06 -8.42
N VAL A 41 -1.73 3.71 -7.27
CA VAL A 41 -1.98 5.14 -7.11
C VAL A 41 -0.83 5.73 -6.29
N PRO A 42 0.21 6.27 -6.93
CA PRO A 42 1.40 6.76 -6.22
C PRO A 42 1.05 7.88 -5.24
N ILE A 43 1.48 7.76 -3.98
CA ILE A 43 1.39 8.87 -3.02
C ILE A 43 2.53 9.87 -3.19
N ILE A 44 3.63 9.42 -3.80
CA ILE A 44 4.79 10.23 -4.16
C ILE A 44 5.07 10.02 -5.65
N LEU A 45 5.24 11.13 -6.37
CA LEU A 45 5.66 11.14 -7.77
C LEU A 45 7.15 11.41 -7.86
N LYS A 46 7.79 10.85 -8.89
CA LYS A 46 9.15 11.18 -9.27
C LYS A 46 9.10 12.30 -10.31
N THR A 47 9.72 13.43 -10.01
CA THR A 47 9.81 14.61 -10.88
C THR A 47 11.28 14.89 -11.20
N PRO A 48 11.59 15.76 -12.18
CA PRO A 48 12.95 16.22 -12.41
C PRO A 48 13.60 16.89 -11.19
N ALA A 49 12.79 17.46 -10.28
CA ALA A 49 13.24 18.08 -9.03
C ALA A 49 13.41 17.08 -7.87
N GLY A 50 13.00 15.81 -8.05
CA GLY A 50 13.18 14.75 -7.06
C GLY A 50 11.90 13.97 -6.77
N ARG A 51 11.55 13.84 -5.48
CA ARG A 51 10.35 13.15 -5.01
C ARG A 51 9.39 14.16 -4.42
N GLU A 52 8.18 14.22 -4.96
CA GLU A 52 7.14 15.17 -4.54
C GLU A 52 5.87 14.42 -4.16
N GLN A 53 5.11 14.96 -3.20
CA GLN A 53 3.81 14.39 -2.86
C GLN A 53 2.87 14.52 -4.06
N ASN A 54 2.07 13.48 -4.32
CA ASN A 54 1.08 13.52 -5.38
C ASN A 54 -0.15 14.32 -4.91
N PRO A 55 -0.40 15.54 -5.41
CA PRO A 55 -1.57 16.32 -5.00
C PRO A 55 -2.88 15.67 -5.44
N ASN A 56 -2.85 14.82 -6.47
CA ASN A 56 -4.02 14.16 -7.03
C ASN A 56 -4.29 12.78 -6.41
N PHE A 57 -3.46 12.33 -5.45
CA PHE A 57 -3.60 11.01 -4.83
C PHE A 57 -5.03 10.75 -4.35
N LEU A 58 -5.58 11.69 -3.58
CA LEU A 58 -6.89 11.53 -2.98
C LEU A 58 -8.01 11.51 -4.03
N THR A 59 -7.96 12.43 -4.99
CA THR A 59 -8.95 12.51 -6.08
C THR A 59 -8.98 11.20 -6.86
N VAL A 60 -7.83 10.69 -7.28
CA VAL A 60 -7.72 9.43 -8.03
C VAL A 60 -8.22 8.24 -7.20
N VAL A 61 -7.92 8.21 -5.90
CA VAL A 61 -8.44 7.16 -5.01
C VAL A 61 -9.97 7.21 -4.95
N GLN A 62 -10.57 8.40 -4.79
CA GLN A 62 -12.03 8.55 -4.71
C GLN A 62 -12.75 8.22 -6.02
N GLU A 63 -12.11 8.46 -7.17
CA GLU A 63 -12.65 8.08 -8.48
C GLU A 63 -12.58 6.58 -8.73
N LYS A 64 -11.50 5.92 -8.28
CA LYS A 64 -11.30 4.48 -8.47
C LYS A 64 -12.00 3.62 -7.43
N PHE A 65 -12.13 4.12 -6.21
CA PHE A 65 -12.63 3.37 -5.07
C PHE A 65 -13.80 4.12 -4.43
N PRO A 66 -15.03 3.57 -4.52
CA PRO A 66 -16.17 4.10 -3.78
C PRO A 66 -15.90 4.13 -2.28
N LYS A 67 -16.57 5.02 -1.56
CA LYS A 67 -16.52 5.05 -0.09
C LYS A 67 -16.96 3.69 0.49
N GLY A 68 -16.30 3.25 1.56
CA GLY A 68 -16.52 1.93 2.16
C GLY A 68 -15.80 0.78 1.43
N THR A 69 -15.02 1.07 0.38
CA THR A 69 -14.14 0.05 -0.21
C THR A 69 -13.10 -0.40 0.81
N LYS A 70 -12.87 -1.70 0.82
CA LYS A 70 -11.92 -2.40 1.67
C LYS A 70 -10.56 -2.45 0.98
N LEU A 71 -9.55 -1.81 1.56
CA LEU A 71 -8.24 -1.63 0.95
C LEU A 71 -7.12 -2.19 1.85
N VAL A 72 -6.21 -2.93 1.23
CA VAL A 72 -4.89 -3.20 1.80
C VAL A 72 -3.87 -2.34 1.06
N ILE A 73 -3.14 -1.51 1.79
CA ILE A 73 -2.28 -0.48 1.20
C ILE A 73 -0.83 -0.87 1.39
N GLY A 74 -0.12 -1.02 0.27
CA GLY A 74 1.28 -1.41 0.25
C GLY A 74 2.18 -0.33 -0.34
N CYS A 75 3.39 -0.22 0.20
CA CYS A 75 4.48 0.48 -0.46
C CYS A 75 5.72 -0.42 -0.52
N HIS A 76 6.94 0.13 -0.57
CA HIS A 76 8.15 -0.71 -0.54
C HIS A 76 8.33 -1.41 0.82
N SER A 77 8.22 -0.68 1.94
CA SER A 77 8.57 -1.19 3.28
C SER A 77 7.53 -0.92 4.39
N GLY A 78 6.40 -0.27 4.07
CA GLY A 78 5.31 0.03 5.01
C GLY A 78 5.15 1.50 5.42
N GLY A 79 6.16 2.35 5.22
CA GLY A 79 6.11 3.76 5.65
C GLY A 79 5.18 4.65 4.82
N ARG A 80 5.31 4.62 3.48
CA ARG A 80 4.47 5.42 2.57
C ARG A 80 3.00 5.01 2.60
N SER A 81 2.75 3.73 2.76
CA SER A 81 1.40 3.16 2.90
C SER A 81 0.74 3.55 4.22
N GLY A 82 1.51 3.68 5.31
CA GLY A 82 1.02 4.28 6.56
C GLY A 82 0.47 5.69 6.38
N MET A 83 1.19 6.56 5.64
CA MET A 83 0.70 7.90 5.32
C MET A 83 -0.60 7.88 4.51
N ALA A 84 -0.69 6.99 3.51
CA ALA A 84 -1.92 6.80 2.75
C ALA A 84 -3.11 6.36 3.63
N CYS A 85 -2.88 5.42 4.56
CA CYS A 85 -3.91 5.00 5.51
C CYS A 85 -4.42 6.16 6.38
N GLN A 86 -3.52 7.04 6.85
CA GLN A 86 -3.90 8.22 7.65
C GLN A 86 -4.79 9.19 6.89
N VAL A 87 -4.59 9.32 5.57
CA VAL A 87 -5.41 10.18 4.71
C VAL A 87 -6.77 9.54 4.41
N LEU A 88 -6.81 8.23 4.18
CA LEU A 88 -8.03 7.55 3.71
C LEU A 88 -8.96 7.11 4.84
N GLN A 89 -8.45 6.71 5.99
CA GLN A 89 -9.28 6.28 7.11
C GLN A 89 -10.34 7.31 7.57
N PRO A 90 -10.04 8.62 7.74
CA PRO A 90 -11.06 9.59 8.14
C PRO A 90 -12.13 9.85 7.06
N LEU A 91 -11.89 9.39 5.83
CA LEU A 91 -12.83 9.52 4.71
C LEU A 91 -13.81 8.33 4.61
N GLY A 92 -13.72 7.38 5.55
CA GLY A 92 -14.61 6.22 5.65
C GLY A 92 -14.15 5.00 4.86
N TYR A 93 -12.87 4.92 4.48
CA TYR A 93 -12.30 3.70 3.91
C TYR A 93 -11.84 2.75 5.01
N GLU A 94 -12.10 1.45 4.80
CA GLU A 94 -11.51 0.41 5.64
C GLU A 94 -10.12 0.11 5.10
N VAL A 95 -9.08 0.54 5.82
CA VAL A 95 -7.69 0.49 5.35
C VAL A 95 -6.81 -0.34 6.29
N PHE A 96 -6.00 -1.21 5.70
CA PHE A 96 -4.92 -1.91 6.38
C PHE A 96 -3.58 -1.53 5.77
N ASN A 97 -2.59 -1.22 6.62
CA ASN A 97 -1.22 -0.99 6.14
C ASN A 97 -0.47 -2.32 6.07
N ILE A 98 0.17 -2.59 4.93
CA ILE A 98 1.01 -3.78 4.78
C ILE A 98 2.39 -3.47 5.37
N ALA A 99 2.61 -3.92 6.60
CA ALA A 99 3.90 -3.85 7.27
C ALA A 99 4.93 -4.68 6.47
N GLY A 100 6.12 -4.11 6.23
CA GLY A 100 7.12 -4.70 5.34
C GLY A 100 6.85 -4.51 3.83
N GLY A 101 5.65 -4.05 3.42
CA GLY A 101 5.34 -3.69 2.04
C GLY A 101 5.67 -4.78 1.00
N PHE A 102 6.10 -4.35 -0.19
CA PHE A 102 6.46 -5.23 -1.30
C PHE A 102 7.86 -5.82 -1.18
N GLY A 103 8.82 -5.04 -0.66
CA GLY A 103 10.25 -5.33 -0.67
C GLY A 103 10.85 -5.74 0.67
N GLY A 104 10.06 -5.71 1.75
CA GLY A 104 10.52 -6.02 3.09
C GLY A 104 10.86 -4.77 3.87
N GLY A 105 10.89 -4.90 5.18
CA GLY A 105 11.19 -3.78 6.07
C GLY A 105 11.30 -4.21 7.51
N VAL A 106 11.68 -3.25 8.35
CA VAL A 106 11.61 -3.42 9.79
C VAL A 106 10.31 -2.80 10.26
N ASP A 107 9.54 -3.57 11.00
CA ASP A 107 8.34 -3.07 11.65
C ASP A 107 8.71 -1.98 12.65
N SER A 108 8.11 -0.80 12.49
CA SER A 108 8.46 0.35 13.33
C SER A 108 7.97 0.22 14.78
N GLU A 109 7.03 -0.68 15.07
CA GLU A 109 6.48 -0.87 16.42
C GLU A 109 7.21 -1.97 17.18
N THR A 110 7.49 -3.09 16.53
CA THR A 110 8.07 -4.28 17.15
C THR A 110 9.58 -4.42 16.91
N GLY A 111 10.13 -3.71 15.92
CA GLY A 111 11.51 -3.89 15.46
C GLY A 111 11.75 -5.21 14.73
N GLU A 112 10.70 -6.00 14.47
CA GLU A 112 10.80 -7.27 13.75
C GLU A 112 11.12 -7.03 12.27
N THR A 113 12.01 -7.83 11.69
CA THR A 113 12.20 -7.83 10.23
C THR A 113 11.04 -8.57 9.60
N ILE A 114 10.24 -7.86 8.81
CA ILE A 114 9.11 -8.40 8.06
C ILE A 114 9.55 -8.61 6.61
N LYS A 115 9.44 -9.86 6.14
CA LYS A 115 9.64 -10.20 4.74
C LYS A 115 8.58 -9.52 3.88
N GLY A 116 9.00 -8.92 2.78
CA GLY A 116 8.10 -8.25 1.84
C GLY A 116 7.20 -9.23 1.07
N TRP A 117 6.18 -8.69 0.40
CA TRP A 117 5.29 -9.47 -0.46
C TRP A 117 6.03 -10.40 -1.42
N LYS A 118 7.09 -9.89 -2.07
CA LYS A 118 7.91 -10.65 -3.02
C LYS A 118 8.70 -11.77 -2.32
N GLU A 119 9.28 -11.49 -1.16
CA GLU A 119 10.09 -12.45 -0.39
C GLU A 119 9.26 -13.55 0.25
N GLU A 120 8.00 -13.26 0.57
CA GLU A 120 7.02 -14.24 1.04
C GLU A 120 6.53 -15.19 -0.08
N GLY A 121 6.97 -14.98 -1.33
CA GLY A 121 6.59 -15.82 -2.47
C GLY A 121 5.12 -15.64 -2.88
N LEU A 122 4.53 -14.48 -2.55
CA LEU A 122 3.14 -14.19 -2.89
C LEU A 122 2.99 -13.84 -4.38
N PRO A 123 1.77 -13.99 -4.96
CA PRO A 123 1.57 -13.74 -6.39
C PRO A 123 1.96 -12.32 -6.82
N VAL A 124 2.73 -12.22 -7.89
CA VAL A 124 3.19 -10.96 -8.48
C VAL A 124 2.89 -10.92 -9.98
N GLU A 125 2.82 -9.71 -10.53
CA GLU A 125 2.68 -9.37 -11.96
C GLU A 125 3.78 -8.41 -12.41
#